data_AF-A0A7Y4Z9T3-F1
#
_entry.id   AF-A0A7Y4Z9T3-F1
#
_cell.length_a   1.000
_cell.length_b   1.000
_cell.length_c   1.000
_cell.angle_alpha   90.00
_cell.angle_beta   90.00
_cell.angle_gamma   90.00
#
_symmetry.space_group_name_H-M   'P 1'
#
loop_
_entity.id
_entity.type
_entity.pdbx_description
1 polymer ?
#
loop_
_entity_poly.entity_id
_entity_poly.type
_entity_poly.pdbx_seq_one_letter_code
_entity_poly.pdbx_strand_id
1 'polypeptide(L)'
;MTVFKIDCNPQSTSFLAEFKSIRPTRSSGENYQLSWLIQSAERAASLPNGYIKKLLWDAEDGYPEHSHGFVQYSPRPFFQGYGCDGTTDENVHLIALTLCNQLGIDYVSVYAQAYPDAEDDTLDWIRDLPLDQEIVAETIVPKSAGTRELALMLHDLQAINNRSVIDVLLDVFEQRDIQIDEWS
;
A
#
# COMPACT_ATOMS: atom_id res chain seq x y z
N MET A 1 -1.16 7.62 -16.63
CA MET A 1 -1.69 6.42 -15.96
C MET A 1 -3.20 6.56 -15.88
N THR A 2 -3.95 5.51 -16.14
CA THR A 2 -5.42 5.51 -15.99
C THR A 2 -5.84 4.64 -14.80
N VAL A 3 -6.72 5.17 -13.95
CA VAL A 3 -7.22 4.51 -12.74
C VAL A 3 -8.68 4.10 -12.93
N PHE A 4 -9.02 2.86 -12.57
CA PHE A 4 -10.39 2.35 -12.59
C PHE A 4 -10.79 1.78 -11.23
N LYS A 5 -12.07 1.89 -10.88
CA LYS A 5 -12.68 1.19 -9.75
C LYS A 5 -13.56 0.06 -10.27
N ILE A 6 -13.30 -1.16 -9.83
CA ILE A 6 -14.05 -2.36 -10.22
C ILE A 6 -14.79 -2.87 -8.99
N ASP A 7 -16.11 -3.06 -9.12
CA ASP A 7 -16.94 -3.67 -8.09
C ASP A 7 -16.50 -5.13 -7.82
N CYS A 8 -16.42 -5.52 -6.54
CA CYS A 8 -16.01 -6.86 -6.12
C CYS A 8 -17.09 -7.92 -6.32
N ASN A 9 -18.35 -7.53 -6.55
CA ASN A 9 -19.43 -8.45 -6.83
C ASN A 9 -19.14 -9.19 -8.15
N PRO A 10 -18.98 -10.53 -8.14
CA PRO A 10 -18.66 -11.30 -9.35
C PRO A 10 -19.76 -11.23 -10.42
N GLN A 11 -20.97 -10.82 -10.05
CA GLN A 11 -22.11 -10.62 -10.95
C GLN A 11 -22.21 -9.18 -11.47
N SER A 12 -21.40 -8.25 -10.97
CA SER A 12 -21.42 -6.86 -11.44
C SER A 12 -20.95 -6.77 -12.90
N THR A 13 -21.51 -5.81 -13.63
CA THR A 13 -21.13 -5.60 -15.03
C THR A 13 -19.66 -5.20 -15.16
N SER A 14 -19.10 -4.44 -14.22
CA SER A 14 -17.69 -4.06 -14.20
C SER A 14 -16.77 -5.26 -13.98
N PHE A 15 -17.08 -6.14 -13.02
CA PHE A 15 -16.27 -7.33 -12.77
C PHE A 15 -16.32 -8.29 -13.95
N LEU A 16 -17.52 -8.54 -14.49
CA LEU A 16 -17.69 -9.42 -15.65
C LEU A 16 -17.03 -8.85 -16.92
N ALA A 17 -16.99 -7.53 -17.07
CA ALA A 17 -16.27 -6.89 -18.17
C ALA A 17 -14.76 -7.12 -18.05
N GLU A 18 -14.20 -6.90 -16.84
CA GLU A 18 -12.77 -7.11 -16.60
C GLU A 18 -12.36 -8.60 -16.70
N PHE A 19 -13.15 -9.48 -16.10
CA PHE A 19 -12.93 -10.92 -16.17
C PHE A 19 -12.91 -11.42 -17.63
N LYS A 20 -13.74 -10.83 -18.51
CA LYS A 20 -13.76 -11.17 -19.94
C LYS A 20 -12.61 -10.54 -20.74
N SER A 21 -12.05 -9.40 -20.31
CA SER A 21 -10.89 -8.79 -20.99
C SER A 21 -9.61 -9.57 -20.71
N ILE A 22 -9.49 -10.21 -19.56
CA ILE A 22 -8.40 -11.16 -19.27
C ILE A 22 -8.72 -12.47 -20.01
N ARG A 23 -8.23 -12.63 -21.25
CA ARG A 23 -8.41 -13.87 -22.01
C ARG A 23 -7.50 -14.95 -21.40
N PRO A 24 -8.03 -16.08 -20.89
CA PRO A 24 -7.17 -17.18 -20.51
C PRO A 24 -6.65 -17.84 -21.79
N THR A 25 -5.43 -17.52 -22.20
CA THR A 25 -4.68 -18.35 -23.15
C THR A 25 -3.71 -19.27 -22.40
N ARG A 26 -3.01 -20.16 -23.12
CA ARG A 26 -2.07 -21.13 -22.53
C ARG A 26 -0.81 -20.48 -21.91
N SER A 27 -0.72 -19.15 -21.85
CA SER A 27 0.42 -18.44 -21.27
C SER A 27 0.36 -18.45 -19.73
N SER A 28 1.51 -18.54 -19.07
CA SER A 28 1.59 -18.52 -17.60
C SER A 28 1.23 -17.16 -16.99
N GLY A 29 1.44 -16.05 -17.71
CA GLY A 29 1.21 -14.69 -17.23
C GLY A 29 -0.27 -14.32 -17.08
N GLU A 30 -1.13 -14.70 -18.03
CA GLU A 30 -2.57 -14.38 -17.97
C GLU A 30 -3.30 -15.19 -16.89
N ASN A 31 -2.87 -16.43 -16.64
CA ASN A 31 -3.39 -17.26 -15.55
C ASN A 31 -3.04 -16.68 -14.17
N TYR A 32 -1.88 -16.03 -14.05
CA TYR A 32 -1.48 -15.29 -12.85
C TYR A 32 -2.37 -14.06 -12.63
N GLN A 33 -2.58 -13.23 -13.67
CA GLN A 33 -3.44 -12.04 -13.57
C GLN A 33 -4.88 -12.38 -13.19
N LEU A 34 -5.45 -13.44 -13.78
CA LEU A 34 -6.80 -13.88 -13.44
C LEU A 34 -6.90 -14.36 -11.98
N SER A 35 -5.92 -15.16 -11.54
CA SER A 35 -5.87 -15.65 -10.15
C SER A 35 -5.71 -14.51 -9.16
N TRP A 36 -4.90 -13.50 -9.51
CA TRP A 36 -4.69 -12.31 -8.70
C TRP A 36 -5.94 -11.42 -8.62
N LEU A 37 -6.65 -11.23 -9.74
CA LEU A 37 -7.92 -10.50 -9.77
C LEU A 37 -8.96 -11.14 -8.86
N ILE A 38 -9.10 -12.46 -8.90
CA ILE A 38 -10.04 -13.21 -8.05
C ILE A 38 -9.68 -13.04 -6.57
N GLN A 39 -8.40 -13.23 -6.20
CA GLN A 39 -7.94 -13.04 -4.82
C GLN A 39 -8.15 -11.61 -4.33
N SER A 40 -7.88 -10.61 -5.19
CA SER A 40 -8.11 -9.20 -4.89
C SER A 40 -9.60 -8.91 -4.66
N ALA A 41 -10.48 -9.52 -5.45
CA ALA A 41 -11.94 -9.40 -5.31
C ALA A 41 -12.42 -9.99 -3.98
N GLU A 42 -11.95 -11.19 -3.61
CA GLU A 42 -12.29 -11.84 -2.35
C GLU A 42 -11.82 -11.00 -1.15
N ARG A 43 -10.60 -10.48 -1.19
CA ARG A 43 -10.06 -9.60 -0.14
C ARG A 43 -10.88 -8.32 -0.02
N ALA A 44 -11.10 -7.62 -1.13
CA ALA A 44 -11.84 -6.38 -1.13
C ALA A 44 -13.31 -6.57 -0.68
N ALA A 45 -13.96 -7.68 -1.04
CA ALA A 45 -15.31 -8.00 -0.57
C ALA A 45 -15.41 -8.17 0.97
N SER A 46 -14.30 -8.46 1.64
CA SER A 46 -14.24 -8.54 3.12
C SER A 46 -14.09 -7.17 3.80
N LEU A 47 -13.85 -6.11 3.03
CA LEU A 47 -13.55 -4.77 3.54
C LEU A 47 -14.79 -3.85 3.48
N PRO A 48 -14.88 -2.87 4.40
CA PRO A 48 -15.92 -1.85 4.34
C PRO A 48 -15.86 -1.05 3.03
N ASN A 49 -16.97 -1.03 2.28
CA ASN A 49 -17.07 -0.38 0.96
C ASN A 49 -15.99 -0.83 -0.05
N GLY A 50 -15.57 -2.09 0.05
CA GLY A 50 -14.43 -2.55 -0.73
C GLY A 50 -14.65 -2.60 -2.24
N TYR A 51 -13.59 -2.32 -2.98
CA TYR A 51 -13.51 -2.38 -4.44
C TYR A 51 -12.11 -2.80 -4.88
N ILE A 52 -11.94 -3.11 -6.16
CA ILE A 52 -10.62 -3.37 -6.76
C ILE A 52 -10.18 -2.10 -7.50
N LYS A 53 -9.04 -1.54 -7.11
CA LYS A 53 -8.37 -0.47 -7.87
C LYS A 53 -7.57 -1.12 -8.99
N LYS A 54 -7.80 -0.69 -10.21
CA LYS A 54 -7.02 -1.09 -11.39
C LYS A 54 -6.21 0.08 -11.87
N LEU A 55 -4.90 -0.11 -12.00
CA LEU A 55 -4.00 0.82 -12.66
C LEU A 55 -3.63 0.29 -14.05
N LEU A 56 -3.68 1.19 -15.03
CA LEU A 56 -3.18 0.98 -16.37
C LEU A 56 -2.09 2.01 -16.63
N TRP A 57 -0.86 1.56 -16.82
CA TRP A 57 0.25 2.45 -17.18
C TRP A 57 0.08 2.94 -18.62
N ASP A 58 0.71 4.05 -19.00
CA ASP A 58 0.48 4.66 -20.33
C ASP A 58 1.28 3.96 -21.45
N ALA A 59 2.33 3.22 -21.10
CA ALA A 59 3.15 2.43 -22.02
C ALA A 59 3.57 1.11 -21.37
N GLU A 60 3.77 0.08 -22.19
CA GLU A 60 4.24 -1.24 -21.72
C GLU A 60 5.60 -1.19 -21.00
N ASP A 61 6.41 -0.14 -21.23
CA ASP A 61 7.68 0.11 -20.51
C ASP A 61 7.60 1.32 -19.56
N GLY A 62 6.40 1.89 -19.38
CA GLY A 62 6.18 3.14 -18.64
C GLY A 62 5.97 2.97 -17.14
N TYR A 63 6.14 1.76 -16.62
CA TYR A 63 5.90 1.41 -15.23
C TYR A 63 7.21 1.28 -14.44
N PRO A 64 7.23 1.56 -13.13
CA PRO A 64 8.44 1.39 -12.32
C PRO A 64 8.94 -0.06 -12.33
N GLU A 65 10.26 -0.29 -12.25
CA GLU A 65 10.86 -1.65 -12.32
C GLU A 65 10.28 -2.64 -11.30
N HIS A 66 9.77 -2.13 -10.17
CA HIS A 66 9.15 -2.92 -9.10
C HIS A 66 7.66 -3.23 -9.31
N SER A 67 7.03 -2.71 -10.36
CA SER A 67 5.62 -2.99 -10.66
C SER A 67 5.42 -4.34 -11.36
N HIS A 68 4.26 -4.95 -11.15
CA HIS A 68 3.94 -6.29 -11.67
C HIS A 68 3.42 -6.28 -13.12
N GLY A 69 3.90 -5.31 -13.92
CA GLY A 69 3.54 -5.14 -15.31
C GLY A 69 2.55 -4.01 -15.57
N PHE A 70 2.15 -3.91 -16.84
CA PHE A 70 1.34 -2.83 -17.39
C PHE A 70 -0.05 -2.65 -16.76
N VAL A 71 -0.61 -3.72 -16.19
CA VAL A 71 -1.92 -3.72 -15.51
C VAL A 71 -1.74 -4.22 -14.09
N GLN A 72 -2.21 -3.45 -13.12
CA GLN A 72 -2.10 -3.79 -11.70
C GLN A 72 -3.47 -3.72 -11.04
N TYR A 73 -3.73 -4.65 -10.12
CA TYR A 73 -4.96 -4.73 -9.36
C TYR A 73 -4.62 -4.77 -7.88
N SER A 74 -5.26 -3.91 -7.08
CA SER A 74 -5.14 -3.93 -5.62
C SER A 74 -6.51 -3.83 -4.95
N PRO A 75 -6.72 -4.55 -3.84
CA PRO A 75 -7.93 -4.39 -3.05
C PRO A 75 -7.93 -3.03 -2.35
N ARG A 76 -9.09 -2.38 -2.30
CA ARG A 76 -9.31 -1.13 -1.56
C ARG A 76 -10.50 -1.27 -0.60
N PRO A 77 -10.51 -0.53 0.52
CA PRO A 77 -9.40 0.31 1.03
C PRO A 77 -8.15 -0.53 1.41
N PHE A 78 -6.97 0.07 1.39
CA PHE A 78 -5.72 -0.56 1.83
C PHE A 78 -5.83 -0.93 3.30
N PHE A 79 -5.40 -2.15 3.64
CA PHE A 79 -5.40 -2.68 4.99
C PHE A 79 -3.98 -3.11 5.34
N GLN A 80 -3.52 -2.76 6.55
CA GLN A 80 -2.18 -3.11 7.02
C GLN A 80 -1.88 -4.61 6.91
N GLY A 81 -0.62 -4.94 6.64
CA GLY A 81 -0.13 -6.30 6.44
C GLY A 81 -0.32 -6.80 5.01
N TYR A 82 -0.85 -5.98 4.10
CA TYR A 82 -0.97 -6.33 2.68
C TYR A 82 0.32 -6.06 1.89
N GLY A 83 1.30 -5.37 2.49
CA GLY A 83 2.59 -5.08 1.87
C GLY A 83 2.49 -4.10 0.70
N CYS A 84 3.43 -4.22 -0.23
CA CYS A 84 3.36 -3.56 -1.53
C CYS A 84 2.21 -4.19 -2.34
N ASP A 85 1.14 -3.43 -2.57
CA ASP A 85 0.01 -3.88 -3.38
C ASP A 85 0.15 -3.55 -4.86
N GLY A 86 1.31 -3.00 -5.24
CA GLY A 86 1.66 -2.62 -6.60
C GLY A 86 0.93 -1.37 -7.09
N THR A 87 0.24 -0.59 -6.27
CA THR A 87 -0.48 0.60 -6.75
C THR A 87 0.06 1.91 -6.21
N THR A 88 0.16 2.07 -4.90
CA THR A 88 0.79 3.26 -4.31
C THR A 88 1.35 2.94 -2.93
N ASP A 89 2.55 3.44 -2.67
CA ASP A 89 3.23 3.34 -1.39
C ASP A 89 2.67 4.38 -0.38
N GLU A 90 1.90 5.37 -0.86
CA GLU A 90 1.30 6.45 -0.07
C GLU A 90 0.44 5.92 1.07
N ASN A 91 -0.32 4.84 0.84
CA ASN A 91 -1.17 4.24 1.89
C ASN A 91 -0.32 3.73 3.07
N VAL A 92 0.84 3.13 2.78
CA VAL A 92 1.79 2.62 3.79
C VAL A 92 2.39 3.79 4.57
N HIS A 93 2.82 4.85 3.87
CA HIS A 93 3.37 6.04 4.51
C HIS A 93 2.33 6.80 5.35
N LEU A 94 1.06 6.87 4.93
CA LEU A 94 -0.02 7.47 5.71
C LEU A 94 -0.24 6.73 7.03
N ILE A 95 -0.20 5.40 6.98
CA ILE A 95 -0.29 4.54 8.18
C ILE A 95 0.90 4.79 9.09
N ALA A 96 2.13 4.78 8.54
CA ALA A 96 3.34 4.97 9.33
C ALA A 96 3.38 6.34 10.01
N LEU A 97 3.05 7.39 9.26
CA LEU A 97 2.89 8.75 9.78
C LEU A 97 1.86 8.79 10.91
N THR A 98 0.69 8.17 10.72
CA THR A 98 -0.38 8.20 11.72
C THR A 98 0.02 7.49 13.02
N LEU A 99 0.58 6.28 12.92
CA LEU A 99 1.01 5.50 14.08
C LEU A 99 2.15 6.19 14.84
N CYS A 100 3.14 6.73 14.13
CA CYS A 100 4.21 7.51 14.73
C CYS A 100 3.67 8.75 15.46
N ASN A 101 2.74 9.49 14.85
CA ASN A 101 2.13 10.66 15.46
C ASN A 101 1.38 10.30 16.76
N GLN A 102 0.69 9.16 16.81
CA GLN A 102 0.02 8.68 18.03
C GLN A 102 1.01 8.41 19.18
N LEU A 103 2.27 8.09 18.86
CA LEU A 103 3.36 7.89 19.81
C LEU A 103 4.21 9.16 20.06
N GLY A 104 3.83 10.29 19.46
CA GLY A 104 4.63 11.53 19.50
C GLY A 104 6.00 11.38 18.83
N ILE A 105 6.10 10.55 17.79
CA ILE A 105 7.26 10.38 16.93
C ILE A 105 7.01 11.16 15.64
N ASP A 106 7.95 12.04 15.28
CA ASP A 106 7.88 12.77 14.02
C ASP A 106 8.40 11.88 12.89
N TYR A 107 7.46 11.26 12.16
CA TYR A 107 7.77 10.36 11.06
C TYR A 107 8.50 11.05 9.90
N VAL A 108 8.23 12.34 9.64
CA VAL A 108 8.90 13.09 8.57
C VAL A 108 10.38 13.26 8.92
N SER A 109 10.69 13.58 10.18
CA SER A 109 12.06 13.62 10.68
C SER A 109 12.76 12.26 10.67
N VAL A 110 12.02 11.16 10.88
CA VAL A 110 12.56 9.80 10.74
C VAL A 110 12.91 9.50 9.28
N TYR A 111 12.01 9.84 8.35
CA TYR A 111 12.25 9.66 6.93
C TYR A 111 13.45 10.48 6.42
N ALA A 112 13.57 11.74 6.83
CA ALA A 112 14.70 12.61 6.50
C ALA A 112 16.05 12.08 7.03
N GLN A 113 16.06 11.41 8.18
CA GLN A 113 17.27 10.76 8.71
C GLN A 113 17.66 9.52 7.90
N ALA A 114 16.67 8.74 7.47
CA ALA A 114 16.89 7.57 6.63
C ALA A 114 17.37 7.93 5.21
N TYR A 115 16.95 9.09 4.71
CA TYR A 115 17.32 9.62 3.40
C TYR A 115 17.82 11.07 3.50
N PRO A 116 19.08 11.29 3.92
CA PRO A 116 19.63 12.64 4.10
C PRO A 116 19.67 13.50 2.83
N ASP A 117 19.65 12.85 1.67
CA ASP A 117 19.64 13.50 0.35
C ASP A 117 18.21 13.76 -0.17
N ALA A 118 17.16 13.45 0.60
CA ALA A 118 15.79 13.74 0.21
C ALA A 118 15.56 15.26 0.16
N GLU A 119 15.03 15.74 -0.97
CA GLU A 119 14.68 17.14 -1.17
C GLU A 119 13.45 17.54 -0.32
N ASP A 120 13.26 18.85 -0.08
CA ASP A 120 12.15 19.36 0.74
C ASP A 120 10.78 18.94 0.19
N ASP A 121 10.64 18.84 -1.14
CA ASP A 121 9.41 18.36 -1.80
C ASP A 121 9.08 16.91 -1.43
N THR A 122 10.11 16.09 -1.25
CA THR A 122 10.05 14.69 -0.83
C THR A 122 9.73 14.55 0.67
N LEU A 123 9.86 15.61 1.45
CA LEU A 123 9.39 15.63 2.84
C LEU A 123 7.98 16.23 2.94
N ASP A 124 7.66 17.17 2.07
CA ASP A 124 6.35 17.82 1.98
C ASP A 124 5.26 16.80 1.57
N TRP A 125 5.50 15.92 0.59
CA TRP A 125 4.47 14.94 0.20
C TRP A 125 4.07 14.03 1.38
N ILE A 126 5.03 13.54 2.18
CA ILE A 126 4.73 12.70 3.36
C ILE A 126 3.90 13.49 4.37
N ARG A 127 4.24 14.77 4.59
CA ARG A 127 3.53 15.64 5.52
C ARG A 127 2.10 15.91 5.07
N ASP A 128 1.87 15.98 3.77
CA ASP A 128 0.58 16.32 3.17
C ASP A 128 -0.34 15.10 2.95
N LEU A 129 0.14 13.87 3.13
CA LEU A 129 -0.67 12.63 3.00
C LEU A 129 -2.01 12.67 3.75
N PRO A 130 -2.12 13.18 5.00
CA PRO A 130 -3.40 13.26 5.70
C PRO A 130 -4.40 14.26 5.08
N LEU A 131 -3.92 15.16 4.22
CA LEU A 131 -4.74 16.15 3.51
C LEU A 131 -5.31 15.58 2.21
N ASP A 132 -4.67 14.55 1.64
CA ASP A 132 -5.15 13.85 0.46
C ASP A 132 -6.39 13.00 0.79
N GLN A 133 -7.56 13.52 0.40
CA GLN A 133 -8.84 12.87 0.69
C GLN A 133 -9.01 11.54 -0.07
N GLU A 134 -8.34 11.36 -1.21
CA GLU A 134 -8.41 10.10 -1.96
C GLU A 134 -7.63 9.03 -1.21
N ILE A 135 -6.38 9.31 -0.84
CA ILE A 135 -5.54 8.36 -0.09
C ILE A 135 -6.14 8.05 1.27
N VAL A 136 -6.66 9.05 1.98
CA VAL A 136 -7.35 8.84 3.27
C VAL A 136 -8.58 7.95 3.11
N ALA A 137 -9.43 8.19 2.10
CA ALA A 137 -10.60 7.35 1.84
C ALA A 137 -10.23 5.93 1.40
N GLU A 138 -9.05 5.78 0.77
CA GLU A 138 -8.49 4.52 0.32
C GLU A 138 -7.68 3.78 1.38
N THR A 139 -7.61 4.24 2.63
CA THR A 139 -6.78 3.61 3.69
C THR A 139 -7.59 3.30 4.94
N ILE A 140 -7.50 2.06 5.45
CA ILE A 140 -7.95 1.73 6.80
C ILE A 140 -6.83 2.09 7.77
N VAL A 141 -6.92 3.30 8.33
CA VAL A 141 -5.94 3.80 9.31
C VAL A 141 -6.22 3.20 10.70
N PRO A 142 -5.22 2.59 11.36
CA PRO A 142 -5.42 2.03 12.70
C PRO A 142 -5.72 3.11 13.75
N LYS A 143 -6.59 2.76 14.71
CA LYS A 143 -7.03 3.67 15.78
C LYS A 143 -6.02 3.80 16.93
N SER A 144 -5.07 2.88 17.03
CA SER A 144 -4.09 2.82 18.11
C SER A 144 -2.77 2.24 17.63
N ALA A 145 -1.67 2.76 18.15
CA ALA A 145 -0.32 2.24 17.96
C ALA A 145 -0.01 1.11 18.95
N GLY A 146 -0.72 -0.01 18.81
CA GLY A 146 -0.40 -1.25 19.52
C GLY A 146 0.80 -1.96 18.89
N THR A 147 1.42 -2.87 19.65
CA THR A 147 2.57 -3.67 19.18
C THR A 147 2.30 -4.37 17.84
N ARG A 148 1.10 -4.92 17.67
CA ARG A 148 0.67 -5.57 16.43
C ARG A 148 0.63 -4.60 15.25
N GLU A 149 0.01 -3.44 15.43
CA GLU A 149 -0.12 -2.42 14.37
C GLU A 149 1.24 -1.85 13.95
N LEU A 150 2.16 -1.73 14.91
CA LEU A 150 3.54 -1.33 14.64
C LEU A 150 4.31 -2.42 13.88
N ALA A 151 4.20 -3.69 14.26
CA ALA A 151 4.81 -4.79 13.52
C ALA A 151 4.29 -4.87 12.07
N LEU A 152 2.98 -4.72 11.86
CA LEU A 152 2.38 -4.68 10.52
C LEU A 152 2.84 -3.47 9.70
N MET A 153 2.95 -2.30 10.33
CA MET A 153 3.47 -1.08 9.69
C MET A 153 4.90 -1.30 9.18
N LEU A 154 5.77 -1.84 10.03
CA LEU A 154 7.14 -2.13 9.64
C LEU A 154 7.16 -3.16 8.48
N HIS A 155 6.27 -4.15 8.48
CA HIS A 155 6.21 -5.18 7.42
C HIS A 155 5.86 -4.55 6.07
N ASP A 156 4.88 -3.66 6.09
CA ASP A 156 4.45 -2.95 4.89
C ASP A 156 5.57 -2.02 4.38
N LEU A 157 6.27 -1.31 5.28
CA LEU A 157 7.45 -0.50 4.93
C LEU A 157 8.56 -1.35 4.29
N GLN A 158 8.79 -2.57 4.80
CA GLN A 158 9.79 -3.47 4.23
C GLN A 158 9.39 -3.93 2.84
N ALA A 159 8.11 -4.22 2.62
CA ALA A 159 7.58 -4.66 1.34
C ALA A 159 7.71 -3.58 0.25
N ILE A 160 7.70 -2.30 0.61
CA ILE A 160 7.96 -1.17 -0.29
C ILE A 160 9.43 -0.71 -0.27
N ASN A 161 10.33 -1.59 0.21
CA ASN A 161 11.78 -1.38 0.22
C ASN A 161 12.30 -0.20 1.08
N ASN A 162 11.54 0.24 2.09
CA ASN A 162 11.92 1.31 3.01
C ASN A 162 12.73 0.81 4.22
N ARG A 163 13.75 -0.03 3.99
CA ARG A 163 14.58 -0.63 5.06
C ARG A 163 15.32 0.40 5.90
N SER A 164 15.84 1.46 5.28
CA SER A 164 16.52 2.54 6.00
C SER A 164 15.59 3.28 6.96
N VAL A 165 14.31 3.45 6.60
CA VAL A 165 13.29 4.04 7.49
C VAL A 165 13.01 3.11 8.67
N ILE A 166 12.94 1.80 8.42
CA ILE A 166 12.75 0.80 9.47
C ILE A 166 13.90 0.86 10.49
N ASP A 167 15.15 0.90 10.02
CA ASP A 167 16.31 0.93 10.91
C ASP A 167 16.24 2.14 11.87
N VAL A 168 15.94 3.33 11.34
CA VAL A 168 15.76 4.54 12.16
C VAL A 168 14.57 4.42 13.11
N LEU A 169 13.44 3.85 12.68
CA LEU A 169 12.28 3.63 13.54
C LEU A 169 12.58 2.68 14.69
N LEU A 170 13.30 1.59 14.44
CA LEU A 170 13.68 0.62 15.47
C LEU A 170 14.58 1.27 16.53
N ASP A 171 15.56 2.08 16.14
CA ASP A 171 16.39 2.85 17.06
C ASP A 171 15.54 3.80 17.92
N VAL A 172 14.55 4.48 17.31
CA VAL A 172 13.64 5.37 18.02
C VAL A 172 12.74 4.60 19.00
N PHE A 173 12.26 3.42 18.61
CA PHE A 173 11.45 2.56 19.48
C PHE A 173 12.26 2.05 20.67
N GLU A 174 13.50 1.62 20.46
CA GLU A 174 14.41 1.19 21.53
C GLU A 174 14.68 2.33 22.53
N GLN A 175 14.99 3.54 22.03
CA GLN A 175 15.23 4.72 22.87
C GLN A 175 14.00 5.15 23.70
N ARG A 176 12.80 4.76 23.27
CA ARG A 176 11.53 5.07 23.94
C ARG A 176 10.93 3.88 24.71
N ASP A 177 11.66 2.78 24.83
CA ASP A 177 11.21 1.54 25.47
C ASP A 177 9.89 0.99 24.89
N ILE A 178 9.75 1.09 23.56
CA ILE A 178 8.61 0.54 22.81
C ILE A 178 9.00 -0.85 22.29
N GLN A 179 8.41 -1.88 22.86
CA GLN A 179 8.70 -3.28 22.53
C GLN A 179 7.85 -3.78 21.37
N ILE A 180 8.49 -4.36 20.35
CA ILE A 180 7.83 -4.98 19.18
C ILE A 180 8.31 -6.42 19.04
N ASP A 181 7.64 -7.33 19.74
CA ASP A 181 8.08 -8.73 19.93
C ASP A 181 7.96 -9.61 18.67
N GLU A 182 7.25 -9.16 17.62
CA GLU A 182 6.90 -9.96 16.43
C GLU A 182 7.29 -9.28 15.09
N TRP A 183 8.38 -8.51 15.08
CA TRP A 183 8.85 -7.82 13.87
C TRP A 183 9.88 -8.62 13.04
N SER A 184 10.66 -9.50 13.67
CA SER A 184 11.81 -10.20 13.06
C SER A 184 11.45 -11.34 12.12
#